data_AF-A0A962N1G4-F1
#
_entry.id   AF-A0A962N1G4-F1
#
_cell.length_a   1.000
_cell.length_b   1.000
_cell.length_c   1.000
_cell.angle_alpha   90.00
_cell.angle_beta   90.00
_cell.angle_gamma   90.00
#
_symmetry.space_group_name_H-M   'P 1'
#
loop_
_entity.id
_entity.type
_entity.pdbx_description
1 polymer ?
#
loop_
_entity_poly.entity_id
_entity_poly.type
_entity_poly.pdbx_seq_one_letter_code
_entity_poly.pdbx_strand_id
1 'polypeptide(L)' 'MLVIALVIGLLILPVLIFLAGRLTLGAYANGGLLALFADYFRGLINGHLSVWLAVVGPYGFYLLARLLALVWRFTR' A
#
# COMPACT_ATOMS: atom_id res chain seq x y z
N MET A 1 11.72 11.37 -1.98
CA MET A 1 11.35 9.97 -2.30
C MET A 1 10.53 9.32 -1.20
N LEU A 2 11.03 9.27 0.04
CA LEU A 2 10.31 8.62 1.15
C LEU A 2 8.94 9.24 1.45
N VAL A 3 8.85 10.57 1.56
CA VAL A 3 7.56 11.27 1.77
C VAL A 3 6.54 10.96 0.66
N ILE A 4 6.98 10.96 -0.60
CA ILE A 4 6.12 10.63 -1.75
C ILE A 4 5.63 9.19 -1.65
N ALA A 5 6.51 8.24 -1.32
CA ALA A 5 6.15 6.84 -1.16
C ALA A 5 5.15 6.63 -0.01
N LEU A 6 5.31 7.36 1.10
CA LEU A 6 4.36 7.34 2.21
C LEU A 6 3.00 7.92 1.80
N VAL A 7 2.97 9.04 1.07
CA VAL A 7 1.71 9.63 0.56
C VAL A 7 0.99 8.66 -0.39
N ILE A 8 1.75 7.99 -1.26
CA ILE A 8 1.21 6.94 -2.14
C ILE A 8 0.63 5.79 -1.31
N GLY A 9 1.38 5.30 -0.31
CA GLY A 9 0.93 4.24 0.58
C GLY A 9 -0.33 4.60 1.38
N LEU A 10 -0.42 5.84 1.85
CA LEU A 10 -1.48 6.31 2.74
C LEU A 10 -2.77 6.67 1.99
N LEU A 11 -2.67 7.23 0.77
CA LEU A 11 -3.81 7.79 0.05
C LEU A 11 -4.14 7.07 -1.25
N ILE A 12 -3.14 6.64 -2.02
CA ILE A 12 -3.38 6.02 -3.33
C ILE A 12 -3.67 4.53 -3.17
N LEU A 13 -2.93 3.85 -2.31
CA LEU A 13 -3.06 2.41 -2.09
C LEU A 13 -4.44 1.98 -1.59
N PRO A 14 -5.10 2.67 -0.63
CA PRO A 14 -6.46 2.31 -0.20
C PRO A 14 -7.47 2.43 -1.35
N VAL A 15 -7.31 3.43 -2.23
CA VAL A 15 -8.16 3.62 -3.42
C VAL A 15 -7.95 2.46 -4.39
N LEU A 16 -6.69 2.08 -4.65
CA LEU A 16 -6.37 0.95 -5.53
C LEU A 16 -6.88 -0.37 -4.96
N ILE A 17 -6.74 -0.61 -3.65
CA ILE A 17 -7.28 -1.79 -2.97
C ILE A 17 -8.80 -1.84 -3.13
N PHE A 18 -9.49 -0.73 -2.87
CA PHE A 18 -10.94 -0.67 -3.03
C PHE A 18 -11.38 -0.94 -4.47
N LEU A 19 -10.70 -0.34 -5.46
CA LEU A 19 -11.05 -0.53 -6.87
C LEU A 19 -10.78 -1.97 -7.31
N ALA A 20 -9.62 -2.52 -6.97
CA ALA A 20 -9.27 -3.91 -7.28
C ALA A 20 -10.24 -4.90 -6.62
N GLY A 21 -10.54 -4.70 -5.33
CA GLY A 21 -11.53 -5.51 -4.62
C GLY A 21 -12.91 -5.41 -5.24
N ARG A 22 -13.34 -4.20 -5.61
CA ARG A 22 -14.64 -4.00 -6.26
C ARG A 22 -14.74 -4.69 -7.62
N LEU A 23 -13.69 -4.62 -8.42
CA LEU A 23 -13.64 -5.22 -9.76
C LEU A 23 -13.52 -6.75 -9.73
N THR A 24 -12.86 -7.32 -8.71
CA THR A 24 -12.56 -8.75 -8.64
C THR A 24 -13.51 -9.55 -7.73
N LEU A 25 -13.93 -8.96 -6.61
CA LEU A 25 -14.75 -9.60 -5.57
C LEU A 25 -16.20 -9.06 -5.56
N GLY A 26 -16.49 -8.00 -6.31
CA GLY A 26 -17.80 -7.36 -6.34
C GLY A 26 -17.99 -6.31 -5.25
N ALA A 27 -19.23 -5.99 -4.90
CA ALA A 27 -19.53 -4.92 -3.96
C ALA A 27 -19.05 -5.23 -2.54
N TYR A 28 -18.35 -4.27 -1.91
CA TYR A 28 -17.91 -4.38 -0.52
C TYR A 28 -19.11 -4.43 0.44
N ALA A 29 -19.11 -5.42 1.35
CA ALA A 29 -20.19 -5.61 2.33
C ALA A 29 -20.23 -4.52 3.41
N ASN A 30 -19.07 -3.99 3.80
CA ASN A 30 -18.93 -2.99 4.87
C ASN A 30 -19.05 -1.54 4.39
N GLY A 31 -19.52 -1.30 3.17
CA GLY A 31 -19.77 0.03 2.62
C GLY A 31 -18.85 0.44 1.47
N GLY A 32 -18.81 1.75 1.19
CA GLY A 32 -18.05 2.33 0.08
C GLY A 32 -16.60 2.69 0.41
N LEU A 33 -15.96 3.45 -0.49
CA LEU A 33 -14.57 3.86 -0.37
C LEU A 33 -14.24 4.53 0.98
N LEU A 34 -15.14 5.39 1.48
CA LEU A 34 -14.95 6.09 2.77
C LEU A 34 -14.93 5.13 3.97
N ALA A 35 -15.73 4.05 3.94
CA ALA A 35 -15.72 3.05 4.99
C ALA A 35 -14.37 2.30 5.01
N LEU A 36 -13.87 1.94 3.83
CA LEU A 36 -12.54 1.33 3.69
C LEU A 36 -11.43 2.25 4.19
N PHE A 37 -11.50 3.55 3.90
CA PHE A 37 -10.55 4.53 4.43
C PHE A 37 -10.62 4.65 5.96
N ALA A 38 -11.81 4.69 6.54
CA ALA A 38 -11.99 4.74 7.98
C ALA A 38 -11.40 3.49 8.67
N ASP A 39 -11.67 2.30 8.13
CA ASP A 39 -11.11 1.04 8.62
C ASP A 39 -9.59 0.98 8.46
N TYR A 40 -9.07 1.49 7.33
CA TYR A 40 -7.64 1.59 7.06
C TYR A 40 -6.93 2.49 8.08
N PHE A 41 -7.43 3.71 8.31
CA PHE A 41 -6.85 4.61 9.31
C PHE A 41 -7.02 4.10 10.74
N ARG A 42 -8.17 3.51 11.08
CA ARG A 42 -8.36 2.87 12.38
C ARG A 42 -7.37 1.73 12.58
N GLY A 43 -7.13 0.92 11.56
CA GLY A 43 -6.15 -0.16 11.59
C GLY A 43 -4.71 0.34 11.76
N LEU A 44 -4.36 1.46 11.12
CA LEU A 44 -3.09 2.16 11.31
C LEU A 44 -2.88 2.62 12.76
N ILE A 45 -3.88 3.30 13.33
CA ILE A 45 -3.87 3.79 14.72
C ILE A 45 -3.75 2.63 15.71
N ASN A 46 -4.47 1.54 15.45
CA ASN A 46 -4.46 0.33 16.27
C ASN A 46 -3.18 -0.53 16.07
N GLY A 47 -2.28 -0.15 15.17
CA GLY A 47 -1.02 -0.85 14.96
C GLY A 47 -1.12 -2.16 14.17
N HIS A 48 -2.18 -2.37 13.38
CA HIS A 48 -2.32 -3.59 12.58
C HIS A 48 -1.24 -3.67 11.50
N LEU A 49 -0.49 -4.78 11.51
CA LEU A 49 0.67 -4.97 10.64
C LEU A 49 0.33 -4.92 9.15
N SER A 50 -0.82 -5.46 8.74
CA SER A 50 -1.26 -5.51 7.34
C SER A 50 -1.39 -4.12 6.72
N VAL A 51 -1.93 -3.16 7.47
CA VAL A 51 -2.16 -1.77 7.03
C VAL A 51 -0.85 -0.99 7.01
N TRP A 52 0.02 -1.22 8.00
CA TRP A 52 1.37 -0.67 7.99
C TRP A 52 2.19 -1.18 6.80
N LEU A 53 2.13 -2.47 6.50
CA LEU A 53 2.78 -3.04 5.31
C LEU A 53 2.27 -2.40 4.01
N ALA A 54 0.98 -2.08 3.93
CA ALA A 54 0.46 -1.33 2.79
C ALA A 54 1.07 0.08 2.70
N VAL A 55 1.23 0.80 3.82
CA VAL A 55 1.85 2.14 3.82
C VAL A 55 3.33 2.11 3.44
N VAL A 56 4.11 1.18 4.00
CA VAL A 56 5.56 1.09 3.75
C VAL A 56 5.87 0.35 2.44
N GLY A 57 4.92 -0.41 1.91
CA GLY A 57 5.04 -1.24 0.71
C GLY A 57 5.66 -0.53 -0.50
N PRO A 58 5.18 0.66 -0.91
CA PRO A 58 5.76 1.40 -2.05
C PRO A 58 7.25 1.72 -1.87
N TYR A 59 7.65 2.09 -0.64
CA TYR A 59 9.05 2.36 -0.34
C TYR A 59 9.87 1.07 -0.29
N GLY A 60 9.32 -0.01 0.28
CA GLY A 60 9.94 -1.34 0.26
C GLY A 60 10.17 -1.86 -1.16
N PHE A 61 9.19 -1.68 -2.05
CA PHE A 61 9.30 -2.08 -3.45
C PHE A 61 10.38 -1.28 -4.19
N TYR A 62 10.47 0.03 -3.93
CA TYR A 62 11.56 0.87 -4.44
C TYR A 62 12.94 0.39 -3.95
N LEU A 63 13.06 0.04 -2.65
CA LEU A 63 14.31 -0.47 -2.09
C LEU A 63 14.70 -1.83 -2.70
N LEU A 64 13.74 -2.74 -2.88
CA LEU A 64 13.97 -4.02 -3.54
C LEU A 64 14.47 -3.83 -4.97
N ALA A 65 13.80 -2.99 -5.76
CA ALA A 65 14.23 -2.67 -7.13
C ALA A 65 15.65 -2.09 -7.15
N ARG A 66 15.97 -1.22 -6.18
CA ARG A 66 17.32 -0.64 -6.05
C ARG A 66 18.37 -1.68 -5.68
N LEU A 67 18.06 -2.60 -4.76
CA LEU A 67 18.97 -3.68 -4.37
C LEU A 67 19.22 -4.64 -5.54
N LEU A 68 18.18 -5.02 -6.27
CA LEU A 68 18.30 -5.84 -7.47
C LEU A 68 19.18 -5.14 -8.53
N ALA A 69 18.98 -3.85 -8.77
CA ALA A 69 19.81 -3.08 -9.69
C ALA A 69 21.28 -3.00 -9.24
N LEU A 70 21.54 -2.90 -7.93
CA LEU A 70 22.89 -2.92 -7.37
C LEU A 70 23.57 -4.28 -7.56
N VAL A 71 22.86 -5.38 -7.26
CA VAL A 71 23.36 -6.74 -7.47
C VAL A 71 23.66 -6.98 -8.95
N TRP A 72 22.76 -6.56 -9.84
CA TRP A 72 22.97 -6.65 -11.29
C TRP A 72 24.20 -5.88 -11.79
N ARG A 73 24.52 -4.73 -11.17
CA ARG A 73 25.71 -3.96 -11.51
C ARG A 73 27.00 -4.55 -10.94
N PHE A 74 26.92 -5.29 -9.85
CA PHE A 74 28.08 -5.94 -9.22
C PHE A 74 28.44 -7.26 -9.92
N THR A 75 27.45 -7.97 -10.45
CA THR A 75 27.64 -9.24 -11.17
C THR A 75 28.08 -9.05 -12.63
N ARG A 76 28.18 -7.81 -13.12
CA ARG A 76 28.59 -7.47 -14.49
C ARG A 76 29.99 -6.87 -14.51
#